data_AF-A0A4P9ZY62-F1
#
_entry.id   AF-A0A4P9ZY62-F1
#
_cell.length_a   1.000
_cell.length_b   1.000
_cell.length_c   1.000
_cell.angle_alpha   90.00
_cell.angle_beta   90.00
_cell.angle_gamma   90.00
#
_symmetry.space_group_name_H-M   'P 1'
#
loop_
_entity.id
_entity.type
_entity.pdbx_description
1 polymer ?
#
loop_
_entity_poly.entity_id
_entity_poly.type
_entity_poly.pdbx_seq_one_letter_code
_entity_poly.pdbx_strand_id
1 'polypeptide(L)'
;MVASTLYEPFGLVRFQAYAVGLPLSFLTFVLWCYVVSQFNVGYSYSPGSFNFGLFTGLFSCLVGAVLLLAPAAHHRLNRTELTARVVQLPTEAALLGLLVIFWFSAAVATAADFGAPHCHANLCRVIQAAIAFSWFTLLPYAFALGAVVQQWRTRGPTTSSDQPPAFEAEKPAPESPPSPAMVPAPPAHMSVPMSEEGPVMPMPTPPTGYSPNA
;
A
#
# COMPACT_ATOMS: atom_id res chain seq x y z
N MET A 1 4.93 7.94 -22.74
CA MET A 1 3.92 6.86 -22.72
C MET A 1 4.53 5.49 -22.33
N VAL A 2 5.36 5.42 -21.27
CA VAL A 2 6.04 4.16 -20.85
C VAL A 2 5.59 3.68 -19.46
N ALA A 3 4.82 4.50 -18.72
CA ALA A 3 4.40 4.16 -17.36
C ALA A 3 3.24 3.15 -17.27
N SER A 4 2.53 2.89 -18.38
CA SER A 4 1.30 2.08 -18.35
C SER A 4 1.55 0.57 -18.35
N THR A 5 2.71 0.09 -18.79
CA THR A 5 3.00 -1.35 -18.97
C THR A 5 3.52 -2.04 -17.71
N LEU A 6 4.09 -1.31 -16.74
CA LEU A 6 4.56 -1.88 -15.47
C LEU A 6 3.45 -2.03 -14.41
N TYR A 7 2.27 -1.46 -14.66
CA TYR A 7 1.17 -1.47 -13.68
C TYR A 7 0.32 -2.74 -13.76
N GLU A 8 0.30 -3.43 -14.90
CA GLU A 8 -0.45 -4.67 -15.09
C GLU A 8 0.02 -5.88 -14.24
N PRO A 9 1.33 -6.20 -14.12
CA PRO A 9 1.72 -7.44 -13.44
C PRO A 9 1.41 -7.41 -11.94
N PHE A 10 1.60 -6.27 -11.27
CA PHE A 10 1.32 -6.14 -9.84
C PHE A 10 -0.17 -6.13 -9.51
N GLY A 11 -1.00 -5.55 -10.39
CA GLY A 11 -2.46 -5.60 -10.25
C GLY A 11 -3.00 -7.02 -10.36
N LEU A 12 -2.48 -7.80 -11.31
CA LEU A 12 -2.88 -9.20 -11.51
C LEU A 12 -2.50 -10.07 -10.30
N VAL A 13 -1.28 -9.93 -9.78
CA VAL A 13 -0.84 -10.70 -8.60
C VAL A 13 -1.69 -10.39 -7.38
N ARG A 14 -2.03 -9.11 -7.15
CA ARG A 14 -2.91 -8.71 -6.05
C ARG A 14 -4.30 -9.30 -6.22
N PHE A 15 -4.87 -9.21 -7.42
CA PHE A 15 -6.17 -9.81 -7.71
C PHE A 15 -6.18 -11.33 -7.49
N GLN A 16 -5.16 -12.04 -7.95
CA GLN A 16 -5.02 -13.48 -7.71
C GLN A 16 -4.93 -13.81 -6.22
N ALA A 17 -4.15 -13.05 -5.46
CA ALA A 17 -4.02 -13.25 -4.02
C ALA A 17 -5.36 -13.02 -3.29
N TYR A 18 -6.16 -12.03 -3.68
CA TYR A 18 -7.51 -11.84 -3.14
C TYR A 18 -8.49 -12.92 -3.58
N ALA A 19 -8.43 -13.34 -4.85
CA ALA A 19 -9.28 -14.38 -5.41
C ALA A 19 -9.09 -15.74 -4.71
N VAL A 20 -7.89 -16.02 -4.21
CA VAL A 20 -7.60 -17.24 -3.42
C VAL A 20 -7.77 -17.01 -1.92
N GLY A 21 -7.29 -15.89 -1.40
CA GLY A 21 -7.32 -15.58 0.04
C GLY A 21 -8.73 -15.42 0.58
N LEU A 22 -9.62 -14.74 -0.15
CA LEU A 22 -10.99 -14.50 0.30
C LEU A 22 -11.81 -15.79 0.47
N PRO A 23 -11.95 -16.69 -0.53
CA PRO A 23 -12.69 -17.94 -0.32
C PRO A 23 -12.05 -18.84 0.74
N LEU A 24 -10.72 -18.84 0.85
CA LEU A 24 -10.02 -19.60 1.88
C LEU A 24 -10.30 -19.06 3.29
N SER A 25 -10.32 -17.73 3.45
CA SER A 25 -10.69 -17.08 4.71
C SER A 25 -12.16 -17.34 5.08
N PHE A 26 -13.06 -17.34 4.10
CA PHE A 26 -14.48 -17.69 4.30
C PHE A 26 -14.66 -19.15 4.73
N LEU A 27 -13.98 -20.10 4.08
CA LEU A 27 -14.00 -21.51 4.48
C LEU A 27 -13.52 -21.69 5.91
N THR A 28 -12.41 -21.03 6.26
CA THR A 28 -11.84 -21.09 7.61
C THR A 28 -12.78 -20.45 8.64
N PHE A 29 -13.45 -19.35 8.29
CA PHE A 29 -14.49 -18.73 9.12
C PHE A 29 -15.66 -19.69 9.40
N VAL A 30 -16.19 -20.36 8.37
CA VAL A 30 -17.26 -21.37 8.53
C VAL A 30 -16.81 -22.51 9.44
N LEU A 31 -15.56 -22.95 9.29
CA LEU A 31 -14.97 -24.00 10.12
C LEU A 31 -14.86 -23.58 11.59
N TRP A 32 -14.46 -22.34 11.86
CA TRP A 32 -14.44 -21.77 13.21
C TRP A 32 -15.84 -21.66 13.81
N CYS A 33 -16.84 -21.22 13.04
CA CYS A 33 -18.24 -21.20 13.47
C CYS A 33 -18.73 -22.60 13.89
N TYR A 34 -18.37 -23.63 13.12
CA TYR A 34 -18.70 -25.01 13.47
C TYR A 34 -18.03 -25.44 14.78
N VAL A 35 -16.73 -25.18 14.95
CA VAL A 35 -15.99 -25.52 16.17
C VAL A 35 -16.63 -24.83 17.39
N VAL A 36 -16.86 -23.52 17.32
CA VAL A 36 -17.48 -22.75 18.42
C VAL A 36 -18.88 -23.26 18.74
N SER A 37 -19.68 -23.61 17.72
CA SER A 37 -21.02 -24.18 17.91
C SER A 37 -20.96 -25.51 18.68
N GLN A 38 -20.03 -26.39 18.35
CA GLN A 38 -19.88 -27.68 19.05
C GLN A 38 -19.44 -27.49 20.51
N PHE A 39 -18.55 -26.53 20.79
CA PHE A 39 -18.17 -26.21 22.17
C PHE A 39 -19.32 -25.60 22.98
N ASN A 40 -20.14 -24.75 22.35
CA ASN A 40 -21.28 -24.15 23.03
C ASN A 40 -22.36 -25.19 23.39
N VAL A 41 -22.64 -26.14 22.49
CA VAL A 41 -23.62 -27.22 22.73
C VAL A 41 -23.09 -28.24 23.74
N GLY A 42 -21.80 -28.60 23.67
CA GLY A 42 -21.22 -29.66 24.49
C GLY A 42 -20.73 -29.22 25.88
N TYR A 43 -20.24 -27.99 26.02
CA TYR A 43 -19.53 -27.53 27.22
C TYR A 43 -20.05 -26.19 27.77
N SER A 44 -21.08 -25.59 27.15
CA SER A 44 -21.66 -24.29 27.55
C SER A 44 -20.65 -23.14 27.70
N TYR A 45 -19.47 -23.30 27.11
CA TYR A 45 -18.37 -22.34 27.10
C TYR A 45 -17.53 -22.52 25.84
N SER A 46 -17.14 -21.41 25.21
CA SER A 46 -16.25 -21.39 24.05
C SER A 46 -14.90 -20.76 24.44
N PRO A 47 -13.78 -21.50 24.29
CA PRO A 47 -12.44 -20.97 24.49
C PRO A 47 -12.19 -19.65 23.75
N GLY A 48 -11.50 -18.72 24.42
CA GLY A 48 -11.17 -17.41 23.85
C GLY A 48 -10.37 -17.49 22.55
N SER A 49 -9.50 -18.49 22.42
CA SER A 49 -8.71 -18.77 21.21
C SER A 49 -9.56 -19.07 19.98
N PHE A 50 -10.64 -19.84 20.12
CA PHE A 50 -11.57 -20.13 19.03
C PHE A 50 -12.42 -18.91 18.65
N ASN A 51 -12.86 -18.13 19.63
CA ASN A 51 -13.57 -16.88 19.38
C ASN A 51 -12.68 -15.87 18.63
N PHE A 52 -11.39 -15.84 18.95
CA PHE A 52 -10.41 -15.02 18.22
C PHE A 52 -10.20 -15.49 16.77
N GLY A 53 -10.17 -16.80 16.51
CA GLY A 53 -10.18 -17.36 15.15
C GLY A 53 -11.42 -16.96 14.35
N LEU A 54 -12.60 -16.97 14.98
CA LEU A 54 -13.87 -16.55 14.38
C LEU A 54 -13.84 -15.05 14.04
N PHE A 55 -13.40 -14.21 14.98
CA PHE A 55 -13.20 -12.77 14.75
C PHE A 55 -12.25 -12.52 13.58
N THR A 56 -11.12 -13.21 13.54
CA THR A 56 -10.11 -13.09 12.48
C THR A 56 -10.69 -13.45 11.11
N GLY A 57 -11.47 -14.52 11.03
CA GLY A 57 -12.17 -14.93 9.81
C GLY A 57 -13.18 -13.88 9.34
N LEU A 58 -14.05 -13.39 10.24
CA LEU A 58 -15.03 -12.36 9.93
C LEU A 58 -14.38 -11.05 9.48
N PHE A 59 -13.36 -10.61 10.21
CA PHE A 59 -12.60 -9.40 9.90
C PHE A 59 -11.92 -9.52 8.52
N SER A 60 -11.33 -10.67 8.21
CA SER A 60 -10.69 -10.92 6.92
C SER A 60 -11.68 -10.89 5.76
N CYS A 61 -12.87 -11.48 5.92
CA CYS A 61 -13.96 -11.39 4.94
C CYS A 61 -14.37 -9.94 4.69
N LEU A 62 -14.50 -9.14 5.76
CA LEU A 62 -14.92 -7.75 5.70
C LEU A 62 -13.87 -6.88 5.01
N VAL A 63 -12.59 -7.06 5.36
CA VAL A 63 -11.46 -6.39 4.69
C VAL A 63 -11.37 -6.81 3.22
N GLY A 64 -11.48 -8.11 2.91
CA GLY A 64 -11.47 -8.62 1.54
C GLY A 64 -12.59 -8.04 0.69
N ALA A 65 -13.81 -7.93 1.26
CA ALA A 65 -14.94 -7.31 0.59
C ALA A 65 -14.66 -5.82 0.31
N VAL A 66 -14.16 -5.07 1.29
CA VAL A 66 -13.82 -3.64 1.12
C VAL A 66 -12.75 -3.46 0.02
N LEU A 67 -11.71 -4.29 0.01
CA LEU A 67 -10.63 -4.22 -0.97
C LEU A 67 -11.08 -4.61 -2.40
N LEU A 68 -12.00 -5.56 -2.55
CA LEU A 68 -12.59 -5.92 -3.84
C LEU A 68 -13.59 -4.90 -4.36
N LEU A 69 -14.39 -4.29 -3.48
CA LEU A 69 -15.39 -3.29 -3.83
C LEU A 69 -14.75 -1.94 -4.20
N ALA A 70 -13.58 -1.62 -3.63
CA ALA A 70 -12.90 -0.35 -3.84
C ALA A 70 -12.64 0.00 -5.33
N PRO A 71 -12.05 -0.88 -6.18
CA PRO A 71 -11.85 -0.57 -7.60
C PRO A 71 -13.17 -0.49 -8.39
N ALA A 72 -14.18 -1.29 -8.03
CA ALA A 72 -15.49 -1.28 -8.69
C ALA A 72 -16.30 -0.01 -8.38
N ALA A 73 -16.18 0.51 -7.16
CA ALA A 73 -16.82 1.75 -6.72
C ALA A 73 -16.21 2.98 -7.39
N HIS A 74 -14.89 3.01 -7.59
CA HIS A 74 -14.18 4.09 -8.31
C HIS A 74 -14.68 4.29 -9.74
N HIS A 75 -14.99 3.21 -10.46
CA HIS A 75 -15.46 3.30 -11.84
C HIS A 75 -16.89 3.83 -11.97
N ARG A 76 -17.73 3.70 -10.94
CA ARG A 76 -19.15 4.08 -11.01
C ARG A 76 -19.49 5.40 -10.33
N LEU A 77 -18.68 5.83 -9.37
CA LEU A 77 -18.92 7.03 -8.59
C LEU A 77 -17.78 8.01 -8.82
N ASN A 78 -17.97 8.96 -9.74
CA ASN A 78 -17.09 10.13 -9.99
C ASN A 78 -16.93 11.07 -8.77
N ARG A 79 -17.16 10.59 -7.54
CA ARG A 79 -17.03 11.31 -6.28
C ARG A 79 -16.58 10.33 -5.21
N THR A 80 -15.39 10.52 -4.67
CA THR A 80 -15.15 10.88 -3.26
C THR A 80 -13.67 10.61 -2.94
N GLU A 81 -12.99 11.61 -2.38
CA GLU A 81 -11.60 11.49 -1.91
C GLU A 81 -11.38 10.34 -0.91
N LEU A 82 -12.44 9.82 -0.30
CA LEU A 82 -12.38 8.67 0.62
C LEU A 82 -11.93 7.39 -0.10
N THR A 83 -12.50 7.08 -1.26
CA THR A 83 -12.13 5.90 -2.05
C THR A 83 -10.71 6.03 -2.59
N ALA A 84 -10.26 7.26 -2.86
CA ALA A 84 -8.87 7.54 -3.22
C ALA A 84 -7.91 7.28 -2.04
N ARG A 85 -8.32 7.60 -0.80
CA ARG A 85 -7.53 7.36 0.43
C ARG A 85 -7.49 5.89 0.85
N VAL A 86 -8.58 5.16 0.75
CA VAL A 86 -8.62 3.72 1.11
C VAL A 86 -7.79 2.85 0.16
N VAL A 87 -7.66 3.29 -1.11
CA VAL A 87 -6.86 2.62 -2.16
C VAL A 87 -5.39 3.09 -2.15
N GLN A 88 -4.97 3.90 -1.18
CA GLN A 88 -3.55 4.23 -1.03
C GLN A 88 -2.77 2.96 -0.66
N LEU A 89 -1.66 2.70 -1.35
CA LEU A 89 -0.77 1.58 -1.04
C LEU A 89 -0.42 1.44 0.46
N PRO A 90 -0.15 2.51 1.23
CA PRO A 90 0.13 2.38 2.65
C PRO A 90 -1.05 1.82 3.46
N THR A 91 -2.29 2.25 3.19
CA THR A 91 -3.46 1.75 3.93
C THR A 91 -3.73 0.29 3.60
N GLU A 92 -3.60 -0.10 2.33
CA GLU A 92 -3.71 -1.49 1.93
C GLU A 92 -2.64 -2.38 2.56
N ALA A 93 -1.38 -1.92 2.58
CA ALA A 93 -0.29 -2.64 3.25
C ALA A 93 -0.55 -2.80 4.76
N ALA A 94 -1.09 -1.76 5.41
CA ALA A 94 -1.45 -1.83 6.83
C ALA A 94 -2.56 -2.85 7.10
N LEU A 95 -3.63 -2.87 6.27
CA LEU A 95 -4.72 -3.84 6.40
C LEU A 95 -4.22 -5.27 6.16
N LEU A 96 -3.43 -5.49 5.11
CA LEU A 96 -2.83 -6.79 4.83
C LEU A 96 -1.87 -7.23 5.94
N GLY A 97 -1.08 -6.32 6.49
CA GLY A 97 -0.21 -6.58 7.63
C GLY A 97 -1.00 -7.01 8.87
N LEU A 98 -2.10 -6.33 9.19
CA LEU A 98 -3.00 -6.72 10.27
C LEU A 98 -3.60 -8.11 10.04
N LEU A 99 -4.04 -8.42 8.82
CA LEU A 99 -4.54 -9.77 8.49
C LEU A 99 -3.47 -10.83 8.73
N VAL A 100 -2.24 -10.61 8.27
CA VAL A 100 -1.15 -11.58 8.47
C VAL A 100 -0.88 -11.80 9.96
N ILE A 101 -0.84 -10.73 10.76
CA ILE A 101 -0.65 -10.80 12.21
C ILE A 101 -1.80 -11.56 12.87
N PHE A 102 -3.06 -11.26 12.51
CA PHE A 102 -4.23 -11.92 13.07
C PHE A 102 -4.30 -13.40 12.70
N TRP A 103 -4.03 -13.77 11.45
CA TRP A 103 -3.99 -15.18 11.05
C TRP A 103 -2.86 -15.93 11.74
N PHE A 104 -1.68 -15.30 11.89
CA PHE A 104 -0.56 -15.88 12.62
C PHE A 104 -0.92 -16.10 14.09
N SER A 105 -1.43 -15.07 14.78
CA SER A 105 -1.79 -15.19 16.20
C SER A 105 -2.96 -16.15 16.42
N ALA A 106 -3.92 -16.21 15.50
CA ALA A 106 -5.04 -17.15 15.58
C ALA A 106 -4.55 -18.61 15.46
N ALA A 107 -3.65 -18.88 14.53
CA ALA A 107 -3.06 -20.20 14.35
C ALA A 107 -2.22 -20.63 15.55
N VAL A 108 -1.42 -19.71 16.13
CA VAL A 108 -0.59 -20.00 17.31
C VAL A 108 -1.43 -20.17 18.58
N ALA A 109 -2.40 -19.28 18.83
CA ALA A 109 -3.25 -19.36 20.02
C ALA A 109 -4.04 -20.67 20.07
N THR A 110 -4.56 -21.11 18.93
CA THR A 110 -5.35 -22.35 18.83
C THR A 110 -4.47 -23.59 18.87
N ALA A 111 -3.25 -23.54 18.33
CA ALA A 111 -2.26 -24.61 18.47
C ALA A 111 -1.76 -24.77 19.90
N ALA A 112 -1.59 -23.67 20.64
CA ALA A 112 -1.15 -23.71 22.04
C ALA A 112 -2.20 -24.34 22.96
N ASP A 113 -3.49 -24.02 22.75
CA ASP A 113 -4.58 -24.56 23.57
C ASP A 113 -4.90 -26.04 23.29
N PHE A 114 -4.72 -26.51 22.06
CA PHE A 114 -5.13 -27.86 21.62
C PHE A 114 -3.95 -28.76 21.16
N GLY A 115 -2.74 -28.46 21.63
CA GLY A 115 -1.53 -29.25 21.34
C GLY A 115 -1.69 -30.76 21.63
N ALA A 116 -1.34 -31.58 20.64
CA ALA A 116 -1.57 -33.04 20.62
C ALA A 116 -0.83 -33.78 21.74
N PRO A 117 -1.49 -34.77 22.38
CA PRO A 117 -1.21 -36.11 21.89
C PRO A 117 -2.39 -37.09 21.80
N HIS A 118 -3.60 -36.78 22.30
CA HIS A 118 -4.67 -37.79 22.43
C HIS A 118 -6.01 -37.34 21.83
N CYS A 119 -6.02 -37.10 20.53
CA CYS A 119 -7.23 -36.68 19.82
C CYS A 119 -7.75 -37.76 18.86
N HIS A 120 -8.74 -38.53 19.31
CA HIS A 120 -9.39 -39.58 18.51
C HIS A 120 -10.81 -39.24 18.03
N ALA A 121 -11.40 -38.14 18.51
CA ALA A 121 -12.76 -37.73 18.14
C ALA A 121 -12.81 -36.88 16.86
N ASN A 122 -13.95 -36.96 16.13
CA ASN A 122 -14.20 -36.19 14.91
C ASN A 122 -13.99 -34.68 15.09
N LEU A 123 -14.43 -34.14 16.23
CA LEU A 123 -14.24 -32.73 16.59
C LEU A 123 -12.77 -32.32 16.54
N CYS A 124 -11.87 -33.17 17.02
CA CYS A 124 -10.47 -32.81 17.07
C CYS A 124 -9.80 -32.82 15.70
N ARG A 125 -10.20 -33.75 14.82
CA ARG A 125 -9.75 -33.71 13.42
C ARG A 125 -10.19 -32.42 12.74
N VAL A 126 -11.39 -31.93 13.07
CA VAL A 126 -11.89 -30.64 12.57
C VAL A 126 -11.10 -29.45 13.14
N ILE A 127 -10.76 -29.46 14.43
CA ILE A 127 -9.93 -28.42 15.05
C ILE A 127 -8.53 -28.42 14.44
N GLN A 128 -7.90 -29.58 14.27
CA GLN A 128 -6.60 -29.70 13.61
C GLN A 128 -6.64 -29.18 12.16
N ALA A 129 -7.70 -29.50 11.42
CA ALA A 129 -7.93 -28.96 10.10
C ALA A 129 -8.06 -27.42 10.15
N ALA A 130 -8.82 -26.87 11.10
CA ALA A 130 -8.99 -25.42 11.25
C ALA A 130 -7.67 -24.69 11.55
N ILE A 131 -6.82 -25.27 12.40
CA ILE A 131 -5.47 -24.76 12.67
C ILE A 131 -4.63 -24.77 11.37
N ALA A 132 -4.63 -25.89 10.64
CA ALA A 132 -3.89 -26.00 9.38
C ALA A 132 -4.39 -25.01 8.31
N PHE A 133 -5.70 -24.87 8.14
CA PHE A 133 -6.30 -23.90 7.22
C PHE A 133 -5.99 -22.45 7.61
N SER A 134 -5.87 -22.15 8.91
CA SER A 134 -5.45 -20.82 9.38
C SER A 134 -4.01 -20.50 8.95
N TRP A 135 -3.09 -21.46 9.01
CA TRP A 135 -1.74 -21.33 8.46
C TRP A 135 -1.72 -21.17 6.95
N PHE A 136 -2.54 -21.93 6.22
CA PHE A 136 -2.63 -21.79 4.77
C PHE A 136 -3.22 -20.43 4.34
N THR A 137 -4.18 -19.90 5.11
CA THR A 137 -4.80 -18.60 4.84
C THR A 137 -3.80 -17.45 5.00
N LEU A 138 -2.76 -17.61 5.82
CA LEU A 138 -1.70 -16.62 5.96
C LEU A 138 -0.92 -16.39 4.66
N LEU A 139 -0.67 -17.43 3.87
CA LEU A 139 0.16 -17.38 2.66
C LEU A 139 -0.32 -16.38 1.59
N PRO A 140 -1.59 -16.41 1.12
CA PRO A 140 -2.06 -15.47 0.11
C PRO A 140 -2.00 -14.02 0.58
N TYR A 141 -2.31 -13.74 1.86
CA TYR A 141 -2.24 -12.39 2.40
C TYR A 141 -0.80 -11.90 2.60
N ALA A 142 0.12 -12.78 3.02
CA ALA A 142 1.53 -12.47 3.09
C ALA A 142 2.13 -12.19 1.71
N PHE A 143 1.73 -12.96 0.69
CA PHE A 143 2.16 -12.74 -0.69
C PHE A 143 1.62 -11.42 -1.25
N ALA A 144 0.33 -11.12 -1.02
CA ALA A 144 -0.27 -9.83 -1.36
C ALA A 144 0.46 -8.67 -0.68
N LEU A 145 0.76 -8.79 0.61
CA LEU A 145 1.51 -7.79 1.36
C LEU A 145 2.89 -7.54 0.76
N GLY A 146 3.61 -8.62 0.43
CA GLY A 146 4.91 -8.54 -0.25
C GLY A 146 4.81 -7.79 -1.57
N ALA A 147 3.82 -8.10 -2.40
CA ALA A 147 3.59 -7.41 -3.68
C ALA A 147 3.31 -5.91 -3.48
N VAL A 148 2.47 -5.54 -2.51
CA VAL A 148 2.15 -4.13 -2.20
C VAL A 148 3.39 -3.38 -1.69
N VAL A 149 4.18 -3.99 -0.80
CA VAL A 149 5.42 -3.38 -0.27
C VAL A 149 6.45 -3.19 -1.36
N GLN A 150 6.63 -4.16 -2.26
CA GLN A 150 7.53 -4.03 -3.42
C GLN A 150 7.06 -2.92 -4.37
N GLN A 151 5.76 -2.81 -4.61
CA GLN A 151 5.19 -1.74 -5.41
C GLN A 151 5.39 -0.37 -4.76
N TRP A 152 5.31 -0.28 -3.44
CA TRP A 152 5.58 0.96 -2.71
C TRP A 152 7.05 1.36 -2.79
N ARG A 153 7.98 0.41 -2.68
CA ARG A 153 9.43 0.66 -2.82
C ARG A 153 9.85 1.07 -4.23
N THR A 154 9.20 0.56 -5.26
CA THR A 154 9.53 0.88 -6.67
C THR A 154 8.95 2.21 -7.14
N ARG A 155 7.93 2.75 -6.46
CA ARG A 155 7.47 4.13 -6.62
C ARG A 155 8.39 5.09 -5.86
N GLY A 156 9.61 5.27 -6.35
CA GLY A 156 10.53 6.27 -5.81
C GLY A 156 9.92 7.68 -5.85
N PRO A 157 10.40 8.62 -5.02
CA PRO A 157 9.97 10.01 -5.09
C PRO A 157 10.28 10.52 -6.49
N THR A 158 9.23 10.82 -7.27
CA THR A 158 9.37 11.63 -8.47
C THR A 158 9.90 12.98 -8.03
N THR A 159 11.22 13.17 -8.13
CA THR A 159 11.83 14.47 -8.22
C THR A 159 11.07 15.21 -9.31
N SER A 160 10.34 16.24 -8.89
CA SER A 160 9.74 17.25 -9.74
C SER A 160 10.85 17.94 -10.53
N SER A 161 11.29 17.33 -11.63
CA SER A 161 12.26 17.90 -12.58
C SER A 161 11.71 17.89 -13.99
N ASP A 162 10.40 18.02 -14.14
CA ASP A 162 9.71 18.29 -15.41
C ASP A 162 8.93 19.62 -15.26
N GLN A 163 9.63 20.64 -14.76
CA GLN A 163 9.26 22.02 -15.08
C GLN A 163 10.08 22.37 -16.32
N PRO A 164 9.50 22.28 -17.55
CA PRO A 164 10.13 22.95 -18.68
C PRO A 164 10.30 24.43 -18.29
N PRO A 165 11.46 25.06 -18.55
CA PRO A 165 11.64 26.47 -18.25
C PRO A 165 10.58 27.27 -19.02
N ALA A 166 9.49 27.60 -18.34
CA ALA A 166 8.59 28.65 -18.75
C ALA A 166 9.37 29.95 -18.63
N PHE A 167 10.11 30.30 -19.67
CA PHE A 167 10.46 31.65 -20.13
C PHE A 167 11.31 31.52 -21.41
N GLU A 168 10.77 30.84 -22.43
CA GLU A 168 11.06 31.24 -23.80
C GLU A 168 10.15 32.44 -24.07
N ALA A 169 10.61 33.59 -23.60
CA ALA A 169 10.03 34.87 -23.89
C ALA A 169 9.94 35.00 -25.42
N GLU A 170 8.70 35.18 -25.87
CA GLU A 170 8.32 35.59 -27.21
C GLU A 170 9.32 36.60 -27.78
N LYS A 171 10.21 36.13 -28.65
CA LYS A 171 11.06 36.99 -29.47
C LYS A 171 10.18 37.47 -30.63
N PRO A 172 9.88 38.78 -30.74
CA PRO A 172 9.14 39.28 -31.88
C PRO A 172 9.89 38.98 -33.18
N ALA A 173 9.13 38.68 -34.23
CA ALA A 173 9.61 38.34 -35.55
C ALA A 173 10.65 39.34 -36.09
N PRO A 174 11.67 38.88 -36.85
CA PRO A 174 12.45 39.78 -37.69
C PRO A 174 11.58 40.23 -38.87
N GLU A 175 11.10 41.46 -38.78
CA GLU A 175 10.62 42.25 -39.91
C GLU A 175 11.73 42.38 -40.96
N SER A 176 11.37 42.25 -42.23
CA SER A 176 12.28 42.28 -43.39
C SER A 176 13.10 43.58 -43.45
N PRO A 177 14.37 43.55 -43.88
CA PRO A 177 15.21 44.75 -43.95
C PRO A 177 14.80 45.71 -45.07
N PRO A 178 14.71 47.04 -44.81
CA PRO A 178 14.79 48.05 -45.85
C PRO A 178 16.24 48.30 -46.30
N SER A 179 16.34 48.62 -47.60
CA SER A 179 17.54 48.91 -48.40
C SER A 179 18.52 49.93 -47.77
N PRO A 180 19.83 49.89 -48.12
CA PRO A 180 20.85 50.67 -47.44
C PRO A 180 20.97 52.10 -47.98
N ALA A 181 21.08 53.07 -47.07
CA ALA A 181 21.68 54.37 -47.35
C ALA A 181 22.45 54.89 -46.12
N MET A 182 23.78 54.68 -46.18
CA MET A 182 24.82 55.72 -46.16
C MET A 182 24.94 56.69 -44.94
N VAL A 183 26.22 56.97 -44.60
CA VAL A 183 26.83 58.14 -43.89
C VAL A 183 26.77 58.16 -42.32
N PRO A 184 27.73 58.80 -41.59
CA PRO A 184 28.58 58.12 -40.60
C PRO A 184 28.74 58.84 -39.23
N ALA A 185 29.46 58.14 -38.34
CA ALA A 185 30.35 58.65 -37.28
C ALA A 185 29.80 59.30 -35.97
N PRO A 186 30.55 59.13 -34.84
CA PRO A 186 30.07 59.20 -33.43
C PRO A 186 30.66 60.45 -32.71
N PRO A 187 30.81 60.57 -31.36
CA PRO A 187 30.28 59.81 -30.21
C PRO A 187 29.66 60.71 -29.09
N ALA A 188 29.05 60.13 -28.06
CA ALA A 188 29.04 60.74 -26.72
C ALA A 188 28.89 59.69 -25.61
N HIS A 189 29.81 59.77 -24.66
CA HIS A 189 29.92 59.02 -23.42
C HIS A 189 28.77 59.31 -22.43
N MET A 190 28.37 58.31 -21.64
CA MET A 190 27.84 58.35 -20.26
C MET A 190 27.09 57.03 -20.01
N SER A 191 27.09 56.34 -18.87
CA SER A 191 27.87 56.27 -17.63
C SER A 191 27.09 55.30 -16.71
N VAL A 192 27.79 54.35 -16.04
CA VAL A 192 27.50 53.89 -14.64
C VAL A 192 26.28 52.94 -14.44
N PRO A 193 26.21 52.08 -13.38
CA PRO A 193 27.16 51.10 -12.85
C PRO A 193 26.54 49.67 -12.73
N MET A 194 27.40 48.67 -12.51
CA MET A 194 27.02 47.36 -11.95
C MET A 194 26.74 47.48 -10.44
N SER A 195 25.62 46.93 -9.97
CA SER A 195 25.45 46.49 -8.59
C SER A 195 24.18 45.63 -8.47
N GLU A 196 24.31 44.34 -8.16
CA GLU A 196 23.80 43.75 -6.92
C GLU A 196 24.06 42.22 -6.91
N GLU A 197 25.00 41.80 -6.07
CA GLU A 197 25.13 40.44 -5.58
C GLU A 197 23.94 40.10 -4.65
N GLY A 198 23.23 39.03 -4.95
CA GLY A 198 22.20 38.43 -4.10
C GLY A 198 22.64 37.08 -3.51
N PRO A 199 22.05 36.63 -2.40
CA PRO A 199 22.78 35.99 -1.30
C PRO A 199 22.92 34.47 -1.40
N VAL A 200 24.10 33.98 -1.02
CA VAL A 200 24.39 32.56 -0.80
C VAL A 200 23.68 32.09 0.48
N MET A 201 22.69 31.21 0.33
CA MET A 201 22.03 30.54 1.45
C MET A 201 22.92 29.41 2.00
N PRO A 202 23.11 29.31 3.34
CA PRO A 202 23.96 28.31 3.94
C PRO A 202 23.31 26.92 3.94
N MET A 203 24.17 25.91 3.74
CA MET A 203 23.84 24.49 3.70
C MET A 203 23.43 23.97 5.09
N PRO A 204 22.42 23.08 5.21
CA PRO A 204 22.06 22.48 6.49
C PRO A 204 23.08 21.43 6.92
N THR A 205 23.55 21.52 8.17
CA THR A 205 24.40 20.50 8.80
C THR A 205 23.58 19.26 9.21
N PRO A 206 24.16 18.05 9.10
CA PRO A 206 23.50 16.81 9.54
C PRO A 206 23.48 16.67 11.08
N PRO A 207 22.46 16.01 11.65
CA PRO A 207 22.38 15.76 13.08
C PRO A 207 23.36 14.67 13.52
N THR A 208 24.31 15.05 14.38
CA THR A 208 25.09 14.16 15.23
C THR A 208 24.28 13.80 16.47
N GLY A 209 24.09 12.51 16.75
CA GLY A 209 23.47 12.09 18.01
C GLY A 209 23.26 10.58 18.12
N TYR A 210 24.35 9.82 18.19
CA TYR A 210 24.36 8.44 18.66
C TYR A 210 24.63 8.47 20.18
N SER A 211 23.72 7.94 21.00
CA SER A 211 23.93 7.71 22.43
C SER A 211 23.64 6.25 22.74
N PRO A 212 24.66 5.41 23.00
CA PRO A 212 24.47 4.12 23.61
C PRO A 212 24.49 4.28 25.14
N ASN A 213 23.67 3.48 25.82
CA ASN A 213 23.66 3.20 27.27
C ASN A 213 22.60 3.95 28.10
N ALA A 214 21.48 3.25 28.33
CA ALA A 214 20.83 3.10 29.63
C ALA A 214 20.02 1.79 29.62
#